data_AF-A0A6L7QHH8-F1
#
_entry.id   AF-A0A6L7QHH8-F1
#
_cell.length_a   1.000
_cell.length_b   1.000
_cell.length_c   1.000
_cell.angle_alpha   90.00
_cell.angle_beta   90.00
_cell.angle_gamma   90.00
#
_symmetry.space_group_name_H-M   'P 1'
#
loop_
_entity.id
_entity.type
_entity.pdbx_description
1 polymer ?
#
loop_
_entity_poly.entity_id
_entity_poly.type
_entity_poly.pdbx_seq_one_letter_code
_entity_poly.pdbx_strand_id
1 'polypeptide(L)'
;NTPFCYWWGPTNTHRSWERGSGKALWGLEPDDLKGRLPGFLPDVHDIREDVADSLGECQAVDAGLGVLIQRLEEIGELDNTLIVVSGDHGIPGFPRGKCNLYDIGCEVTLAARWPNNIPAGRTVEDFVNLMDLAPTFLEAAGADIPDTMTGKSLLPVLKSDQSGLVDPDRTFVITGRERHVGTAREGQLPYPQRAIRTADFLYIHNFAPDRWPMGDPQGLDDLHAEAPSAEDLTGKTFIAYPDMDASPTKSYMILHRAEQDVQELFEIGFGKRPQEELYDLRVDPHYMNNIAADPEYDPIRKELSTTLMQILREQSDPRLVESPCRFEHAPYAGPVED
;
A
#
# COMPACT_ATOMS: atom_id res chain seq x y z
N ASN A 1 -5.72 -38.22 -8.10
CA ASN A 1 -6.26 -37.09 -7.33
C ASN A 1 -5.20 -36.57 -6.38
N THR A 2 -4.25 -35.81 -6.91
CA THR A 2 -3.28 -35.07 -6.09
C THR A 2 -3.83 -33.65 -5.94
N PRO A 3 -3.86 -33.05 -4.73
CA PRO A 3 -4.24 -31.65 -4.57
C PRO A 3 -3.29 -30.74 -5.37
N PHE A 4 -3.75 -29.55 -5.73
CA PHE A 4 -2.94 -28.54 -6.41
C PHE A 4 -2.90 -27.23 -5.61
N CYS A 5 -1.83 -26.48 -5.81
CA CYS A 5 -1.73 -25.08 -5.43
C CYS A 5 -1.34 -24.30 -6.69
N TYR A 6 -2.10 -23.26 -7.01
CA TYR A 6 -1.89 -22.45 -8.21
C TYR A 6 -1.86 -20.97 -7.82
N TRP A 7 -0.81 -20.28 -8.23
CA TRP A 7 -0.63 -18.85 -8.01
C TRP A 7 -0.70 -18.12 -9.34
N TRP A 8 -1.69 -17.23 -9.48
CA TRP A 8 -1.81 -16.33 -10.63
C TRP A 8 -1.50 -14.91 -10.18
N GLY A 9 -0.31 -14.43 -10.54
CA GLY A 9 0.13 -13.05 -10.30
C GLY A 9 0.32 -12.34 -11.64
N PRO A 10 -0.74 -11.78 -12.25
CA PRO A 10 -0.60 -10.96 -13.43
C PRO A 10 0.18 -9.68 -13.10
N THR A 11 0.77 -9.05 -14.10
CA THR A 11 1.42 -7.73 -13.92
C THR A 11 0.40 -6.64 -13.64
N ASN A 12 -0.84 -6.79 -14.13
CA ASN A 12 -1.93 -5.88 -13.81
C ASN A 12 -2.17 -5.89 -12.28
N THR A 13 -2.33 -4.76 -11.60
CA THR A 13 -2.51 -3.39 -12.12
C THR A 13 -1.25 -2.53 -12.04
N HIS A 14 -0.05 -3.13 -12.03
CA HIS A 14 1.20 -2.38 -11.98
C HIS A 14 1.40 -1.47 -13.20
N ARG A 15 2.13 -0.37 -13.02
CA ARG A 15 2.54 0.56 -14.09
C ARG A 15 3.42 -0.15 -15.15
N SER A 16 3.47 0.31 -16.39
CA SER A 16 2.77 1.46 -17.00
C SER A 16 1.40 1.09 -17.54
N TRP A 17 0.50 2.08 -17.64
CA TRP A 17 -0.79 1.94 -18.31
C TRP A 17 -0.78 2.75 -19.60
N GLU A 18 -1.53 2.29 -20.60
CA GLU A 18 -1.77 3.07 -21.80
C GLU A 18 -2.72 4.23 -21.47
N ARG A 19 -2.27 5.47 -21.73
CA ARG A 19 -3.03 6.67 -21.41
C ARG A 19 -4.36 6.69 -22.15
N GLY A 20 -5.47 6.81 -21.42
CA GLY A 20 -6.83 6.79 -21.95
C GLY A 20 -7.40 5.38 -22.20
N SER A 21 -6.68 4.32 -21.83
CA SER A 21 -7.14 2.94 -21.97
C SER A 21 -8.39 2.63 -21.14
N GLY A 22 -8.57 3.26 -19.98
CA GLY A 22 -9.77 3.10 -19.14
C GLY A 22 -11.04 3.44 -19.91
N LYS A 23 -11.00 4.55 -20.66
CA LYS A 23 -12.10 4.94 -21.56
C LYS A 23 -12.17 4.06 -22.80
N ALA A 24 -11.05 3.92 -23.51
CA ALA A 24 -11.03 3.29 -24.83
C ALA A 24 -11.39 1.79 -24.80
N LEU A 25 -11.00 1.08 -23.75
CA LEU A 25 -11.20 -0.37 -23.61
C LEU A 25 -12.36 -0.72 -22.68
N TRP A 26 -12.62 0.09 -21.65
CA TRP A 26 -13.56 -0.24 -20.57
C TRP A 26 -14.71 0.75 -20.43
N GLY A 27 -14.77 1.82 -21.24
CA GLY A 27 -15.83 2.81 -21.19
C GLY A 27 -15.86 3.64 -19.90
N LEU A 28 -14.74 3.68 -19.17
CA LEU A 28 -14.60 4.46 -17.93
C LEU A 28 -14.32 5.92 -18.30
N GLU A 29 -15.34 6.77 -18.21
CA GLU A 29 -15.21 8.19 -18.51
C GLU A 29 -14.47 8.91 -17.36
N PRO A 30 -13.30 9.55 -17.61
CA PRO A 30 -12.55 10.22 -16.55
C PRO A 30 -13.38 11.27 -15.79
N ASP A 31 -14.27 11.97 -16.47
CA ASP A 31 -15.06 13.03 -15.85
C ASP A 31 -16.13 12.51 -14.86
N ASP A 32 -16.45 11.22 -14.87
CA ASP A 32 -17.32 10.59 -13.86
C ASP A 32 -16.64 10.47 -12.48
N LEU A 33 -15.32 10.70 -12.42
CA LEU A 33 -14.54 10.77 -11.18
C LEU A 33 -14.44 12.17 -10.57
N LYS A 34 -15.06 13.19 -11.20
CA LYS A 34 -15.05 14.56 -10.67
C LYS A 34 -15.60 14.61 -9.24
N GLY A 35 -14.85 15.23 -8.33
CA GLY A 35 -15.19 15.36 -6.91
C GLY A 35 -15.08 14.06 -6.12
N ARG A 36 -14.49 13.00 -6.71
CA ARG A 36 -14.36 11.66 -6.10
C ARG A 36 -12.91 11.22 -5.88
N LEU A 37 -11.95 12.04 -6.31
CA LEU A 37 -10.54 11.79 -6.03
C LEU A 37 -10.23 12.01 -4.53
N PRO A 38 -9.25 11.27 -3.97
CA PRO A 38 -8.72 11.56 -2.65
C PRO A 38 -8.28 13.03 -2.54
N GLY A 39 -8.46 13.62 -1.36
CA GLY A 39 -8.21 15.05 -1.12
C GLY A 39 -6.76 15.50 -1.31
N PHE A 40 -5.82 14.55 -1.31
CA PHE A 40 -4.40 14.79 -1.59
C PHE A 40 -4.06 14.80 -3.08
N LEU A 41 -5.05 14.70 -3.97
CA LEU A 41 -4.88 14.79 -5.43
C LEU A 41 -5.65 16.00 -6.00
N PRO A 42 -5.04 16.76 -6.94
CA PRO A 42 -5.78 17.75 -7.72
C PRO A 42 -6.92 17.11 -8.52
N ASP A 43 -8.13 17.68 -8.45
CA ASP A 43 -9.30 17.23 -9.22
C ASP A 43 -9.29 17.80 -10.65
N VAL A 44 -8.35 17.30 -11.46
CA VAL A 44 -8.10 17.73 -12.84
C VAL A 44 -8.28 16.56 -13.81
N HIS A 45 -8.42 16.84 -15.10
CA HIS A 45 -8.69 15.81 -16.10
C HIS A 45 -7.56 14.77 -16.20
N ASP A 46 -6.29 15.20 -16.27
CA ASP A 46 -5.14 14.30 -16.41
C ASP A 46 -5.03 13.27 -15.28
N ILE A 47 -5.30 13.67 -14.03
CA ILE A 47 -5.26 12.76 -12.88
C ILE A 47 -6.50 11.85 -12.88
N ARG A 48 -7.68 12.35 -13.25
CA ARG A 48 -8.88 11.52 -13.39
C ARG A 48 -8.73 10.48 -14.51
N GLU A 49 -8.08 10.83 -15.62
CA GLU A 49 -7.76 9.91 -16.71
C GLU A 49 -6.81 8.81 -16.22
N ASP A 50 -5.77 9.19 -15.47
CA ASP A 50 -4.82 8.25 -14.88
C ASP A 50 -5.49 7.27 -13.90
N VAL A 51 -6.43 7.74 -13.07
CA VAL A 51 -7.23 6.87 -12.18
C VAL A 51 -8.19 5.99 -12.99
N ALA A 52 -8.83 6.51 -14.04
CA ALA A 52 -9.70 5.72 -14.91
C ALA A 52 -8.93 4.60 -15.63
N ASP A 53 -7.70 4.86 -16.07
CA ASP A 53 -6.81 3.84 -16.63
C ASP A 53 -6.48 2.75 -15.60
N SER A 54 -6.18 3.13 -14.34
CA SER A 54 -6.00 2.17 -13.24
C SER A 54 -7.22 1.28 -13.01
N LEU A 55 -8.41 1.85 -13.04
CA LEU A 55 -9.67 1.10 -12.88
C LEU A 55 -9.91 0.17 -14.08
N GLY A 56 -9.48 0.53 -15.28
CA GLY A 56 -9.50 -0.35 -16.45
C GLY A 56 -8.59 -1.57 -16.27
N GLU A 57 -7.42 -1.39 -15.66
CA GLU A 57 -6.54 -2.49 -15.30
C GLU A 57 -7.17 -3.43 -14.25
N CYS A 58 -7.94 -2.89 -13.30
CA CYS A 58 -8.73 -3.70 -12.37
C CYS A 58 -9.79 -4.54 -13.11
N GLN A 59 -10.48 -3.97 -14.12
CA GLN A 59 -11.42 -4.71 -14.96
C GLN A 59 -10.73 -5.83 -15.75
N ALA A 60 -9.50 -5.60 -16.20
CA ALA A 60 -8.70 -6.63 -16.87
C ALA A 60 -8.38 -7.82 -15.94
N VAL A 61 -8.02 -7.54 -14.69
CA VAL A 61 -7.81 -8.58 -13.66
C VAL A 61 -9.12 -9.33 -13.36
N ASP A 62 -10.24 -8.62 -13.20
CA ASP A 62 -11.54 -9.24 -12.97
C ASP A 62 -11.95 -10.18 -14.12
N ALA A 63 -11.78 -9.75 -15.37
CA ALA A 63 -12.03 -10.60 -16.53
C ALA A 63 -11.12 -11.83 -16.57
N GLY A 64 -9.83 -11.67 -16.24
CA GLY A 64 -8.88 -12.78 -16.15
C GLY A 64 -9.23 -13.78 -15.04
N LEU A 65 -9.68 -13.29 -13.88
CA LEU A 65 -10.18 -14.11 -12.79
C LEU A 65 -11.40 -14.92 -13.23
N GLY A 66 -12.31 -14.30 -13.99
CA GLY A 66 -13.46 -14.97 -14.60
C GLY A 66 -13.07 -16.18 -15.45
N VAL A 67 -12.00 -16.09 -16.25
CA VAL A 67 -11.48 -17.21 -17.04
C VAL A 67 -10.98 -18.36 -16.15
N LEU A 68 -10.28 -18.05 -15.06
CA LEU A 68 -9.78 -19.07 -14.12
C LEU A 68 -10.92 -19.76 -13.38
N ILE A 69 -11.92 -18.99 -12.93
CA ILE A 69 -13.12 -19.53 -12.27
C ILE A 69 -13.88 -20.45 -13.23
N GLN A 70 -14.13 -19.98 -14.46
CA GLN A 70 -14.77 -20.79 -15.50
C GLN A 70 -13.99 -22.10 -15.74
N ARG A 71 -12.66 -22.04 -15.76
CA ARG A 71 -11.85 -23.25 -15.95
C ARG A 71 -12.01 -24.24 -14.80
N LEU A 72 -12.09 -23.78 -13.56
CA LEU A 72 -12.36 -24.62 -12.39
C LEU A 72 -13.75 -25.26 -12.44
N GLU A 73 -14.76 -24.53 -12.94
CA GLU A 73 -16.11 -25.07 -13.17
C GLU A 73 -16.11 -26.19 -14.21
N GLU A 74 -15.47 -25.97 -15.37
CA GLU A 74 -15.40 -26.93 -16.47
C GLU A 74 -14.79 -28.28 -16.05
N ILE A 75 -13.80 -28.25 -15.16
CA ILE A 75 -13.14 -29.47 -14.66
C ILE A 75 -13.79 -30.02 -13.38
N GLY A 76 -14.82 -29.37 -12.86
CA GLY A 76 -15.56 -29.79 -11.67
C GLY A 76 -14.84 -29.57 -10.33
N GLU A 77 -13.83 -28.69 -10.29
CA GLU A 77 -13.01 -28.44 -9.09
C GLU A 77 -13.34 -27.12 -8.39
N LEU A 78 -14.26 -26.29 -8.93
CA LEU A 78 -14.58 -24.97 -8.36
C LEU A 78 -15.00 -25.04 -6.88
N ASP A 79 -15.86 -25.98 -6.51
CA ASP A 79 -16.38 -26.06 -5.14
C ASP A 79 -15.41 -26.77 -4.18
N ASN A 80 -14.42 -27.48 -4.72
CA ASN A 80 -13.35 -28.15 -3.99
C ASN A 80 -12.13 -27.23 -3.77
N THR A 81 -12.12 -26.05 -4.38
CA THR A 81 -10.98 -25.12 -4.36
C THR A 81 -11.24 -23.93 -3.45
N LEU A 82 -10.30 -23.66 -2.53
CA LEU A 82 -10.21 -22.36 -1.85
C LEU A 82 -9.63 -21.34 -2.83
N ILE A 83 -10.43 -20.36 -3.24
CA ILE A 83 -9.99 -19.24 -4.06
C ILE A 83 -9.79 -18.04 -3.15
N VAL A 84 -8.59 -17.44 -3.19
CA VAL A 84 -8.29 -16.18 -2.51
C VAL A 84 -7.74 -15.18 -3.52
N VAL A 85 -8.28 -13.96 -3.50
CA VAL A 85 -7.86 -12.85 -4.35
C VAL A 85 -7.29 -11.77 -3.46
N SER A 86 -6.09 -11.30 -3.78
CA SER A 86 -5.44 -10.20 -3.08
C SER A 86 -4.55 -9.36 -3.99
N GLY A 87 -4.32 -8.10 -3.60
CA GLY A 87 -3.15 -7.32 -4.04
C GLY A 87 -1.93 -7.61 -3.16
N ASP A 88 -0.75 -7.14 -3.56
CA ASP A 88 0.48 -7.17 -2.76
C ASP A 88 0.74 -5.83 -2.04
N HIS A 89 0.36 -4.72 -2.66
CA HIS A 89 0.39 -3.37 -2.11
C HIS A 89 -0.69 -2.46 -2.74
N GLY A 90 -0.86 -1.24 -2.21
CA GLY A 90 -1.80 -0.25 -2.74
C GLY A 90 -1.38 0.37 -4.09
N ILE A 91 -2.12 1.36 -4.56
CA ILE A 91 -2.01 1.86 -5.95
C ILE A 91 -0.62 2.47 -6.29
N PRO A 92 0.04 2.08 -7.40
CA PRO A 92 1.34 2.61 -7.80
C PRO A 92 1.25 3.93 -8.58
N GLY A 93 2.26 4.79 -8.38
CA GLY A 93 2.40 6.04 -9.15
C GLY A 93 1.44 7.16 -8.73
N PHE A 94 0.85 7.08 -7.53
CA PHE A 94 0.08 8.16 -6.91
C PHE A 94 0.71 8.56 -5.56
N PRO A 95 0.69 9.86 -5.20
CA PRO A 95 1.04 10.30 -3.86
C PRO A 95 0.32 9.48 -2.79
N ARG A 96 1.02 9.17 -1.69
CA ARG A 96 0.52 8.36 -0.56
C ARG A 96 0.11 6.91 -0.88
N GLY A 97 0.17 6.47 -2.14
CA GLY A 97 -0.02 5.09 -2.57
C GLY A 97 1.17 4.19 -2.22
N LYS A 98 1.48 3.23 -3.11
CA LYS A 98 2.63 2.31 -2.99
C LYS A 98 3.87 3.01 -2.41
N CYS A 99 4.61 2.30 -1.55
CA CYS A 99 5.76 2.78 -0.78
C CYS A 99 5.45 3.71 0.41
N ASN A 100 4.17 3.87 0.76
CA ASN A 100 3.75 4.63 1.94
C ASN A 100 2.85 3.79 2.83
N LEU A 101 2.74 4.19 4.10
CA LEU A 101 1.97 3.46 5.14
C LEU A 101 0.59 4.06 5.40
N TYR A 102 0.02 4.75 4.41
CA TYR A 102 -1.39 5.18 4.41
C TYR A 102 -2.27 4.06 3.86
N ASP A 103 -3.58 4.07 4.15
CA ASP A 103 -4.46 2.98 3.71
C ASP A 103 -4.43 2.80 2.19
N ILE A 104 -4.44 3.87 1.38
CA ILE A 104 -4.33 3.76 -0.08
C ILE A 104 -3.01 3.12 -0.59
N GLY A 105 -1.98 3.04 0.26
CA GLY A 105 -0.70 2.39 -0.02
C GLY A 105 -0.57 0.97 0.56
N CYS A 106 -1.40 0.60 1.55
CA CYS A 106 -1.29 -0.66 2.30
C CYS A 106 -2.54 -1.54 2.21
N GLU A 107 -3.73 -0.96 2.14
CA GLU A 107 -5.00 -1.66 2.01
C GLU A 107 -5.11 -2.24 0.59
N VAL A 108 -5.40 -3.53 0.53
CA VAL A 108 -5.60 -4.27 -0.70
C VAL A 108 -6.91 -5.03 -0.60
N THR A 109 -7.52 -5.32 -1.74
CA THR A 109 -8.63 -6.29 -1.81
C THR A 109 -8.19 -7.58 -1.13
N LEU A 110 -9.04 -8.16 -0.29
CA LEU A 110 -8.89 -9.54 0.17
C LEU A 110 -10.25 -10.22 0.13
N ALA A 111 -10.43 -11.13 -0.83
CA ALA A 111 -11.67 -11.90 -0.98
C ALA A 111 -11.36 -13.40 -0.96
N ALA A 112 -12.19 -14.18 -0.29
CA ALA A 112 -12.04 -15.63 -0.20
C ALA A 112 -13.36 -16.35 -0.50
N ARG A 113 -13.28 -17.43 -1.26
CA ARG A 113 -14.41 -18.32 -1.58
C ARG A 113 -13.98 -19.77 -1.38
N TRP A 114 -14.74 -20.51 -0.56
CA TRP A 114 -14.59 -21.96 -0.44
C TRP A 114 -15.93 -22.60 -0.01
N PRO A 115 -16.76 -23.04 -0.97
CA PRO A 115 -18.08 -23.60 -0.66
C PRO A 115 -18.01 -24.75 0.33
N ASN A 116 -19.05 -24.89 1.16
CA ASN A 116 -19.17 -25.86 2.26
C ASN A 116 -18.13 -25.71 3.39
N ASN A 117 -17.17 -24.78 3.27
CA ASN A 117 -16.14 -24.53 4.28
C ASN A 117 -16.21 -23.10 4.82
N ILE A 118 -16.48 -22.11 3.97
CA ILE A 118 -16.58 -20.68 4.30
C ILE A 118 -18.00 -20.20 3.97
N PRO A 119 -18.74 -19.59 4.93
CA PRO A 119 -20.04 -19.00 4.64
C PRO A 119 -19.92 -17.81 3.67
N ALA A 120 -20.77 -17.80 2.64
CA ALA A 120 -20.77 -16.77 1.60
C ALA A 120 -21.50 -15.48 2.02
N GLY A 121 -21.21 -14.38 1.31
CA GLY A 121 -21.93 -13.11 1.47
C GLY A 121 -21.65 -12.36 2.77
N ARG A 122 -20.52 -12.62 3.41
CA ARG A 122 -20.08 -11.93 4.62
C ARG A 122 -19.06 -10.85 4.30
N THR A 123 -19.10 -9.78 5.10
CA THR A 123 -18.01 -8.80 5.23
C THR A 123 -17.39 -8.99 6.61
N VAL A 124 -16.06 -9.02 6.65
CA VAL A 124 -15.26 -9.17 7.87
C VAL A 124 -14.50 -7.87 8.08
N GLU A 125 -14.52 -7.34 9.29
CA GLU A 125 -13.89 -6.07 9.68
C GLU A 125 -12.64 -6.28 10.55
N ASP A 126 -12.26 -7.54 10.80
CA ASP A 126 -11.00 -7.93 11.44
C ASP A 126 -9.80 -7.34 10.70
N PHE A 127 -8.89 -6.74 11.45
CA PHE A 127 -7.62 -6.29 10.93
C PHE A 127 -6.70 -7.48 10.65
N VAL A 128 -6.29 -7.62 9.39
CA VAL A 128 -5.47 -8.74 8.90
C VAL A 128 -4.30 -8.24 8.07
N ASN A 129 -3.20 -8.98 8.07
CA ASN A 129 -2.04 -8.72 7.19
C ASN A 129 -1.89 -9.86 6.18
N LEU A 130 -1.35 -9.58 4.98
CA LEU A 130 -1.18 -10.59 3.93
C LEU A 130 -0.30 -11.79 4.36
N MET A 131 0.60 -11.58 5.31
CA MET A 131 1.41 -12.66 5.92
C MET A 131 0.56 -13.71 6.66
N ASP A 132 -0.69 -13.40 7.00
CA ASP A 132 -1.66 -14.36 7.57
C ASP A 132 -2.10 -15.41 6.53
N LEU A 133 -1.94 -15.15 5.23
CA LEU A 133 -2.36 -16.08 4.17
C LEU A 133 -1.53 -17.37 4.13
N ALA A 134 -0.22 -17.28 4.35
CA ALA A 134 0.65 -18.45 4.36
C ALA A 134 0.23 -19.52 5.39
N PRO A 135 0.06 -19.20 6.69
CA PRO A 135 -0.46 -20.16 7.66
C PRO A 135 -1.91 -20.56 7.38
N THR A 136 -2.73 -19.67 6.79
CA THR A 136 -4.11 -20.01 6.36
C THR A 136 -4.13 -21.12 5.32
N PHE A 137 -3.27 -21.04 4.31
CA PHE A 137 -3.19 -22.04 3.25
C PHE A 137 -2.62 -23.37 3.74
N LEU A 138 -1.63 -23.33 4.64
CA LEU A 138 -1.10 -24.54 5.28
C LEU A 138 -2.17 -25.24 6.11
N GLU A 139 -2.91 -24.49 6.95
CA GLU A 139 -4.01 -25.06 7.74
C GLU A 139 -5.12 -25.63 6.84
N ALA A 140 -5.48 -24.93 5.76
CA ALA A 140 -6.49 -25.39 4.80
C ALA A 140 -6.08 -26.69 4.09
N ALA A 141 -4.79 -26.86 3.82
CA ALA A 141 -4.22 -28.07 3.25
C ALA A 141 -3.99 -29.21 4.27
N GLY A 142 -4.19 -28.95 5.57
CA GLY A 142 -3.85 -29.88 6.64
C GLY A 142 -2.35 -30.10 6.83
N ALA A 143 -1.53 -29.12 6.42
CA ALA A 143 -0.08 -29.13 6.57
C ALA A 143 0.36 -28.46 7.87
N ASP A 144 1.54 -28.82 8.37
CA ASP A 144 2.12 -28.20 9.56
C ASP A 144 2.49 -26.74 9.30
N ILE A 145 2.15 -25.86 10.25
CA ILE A 145 2.55 -24.45 10.23
C ILE A 145 3.89 -24.32 10.96
N PRO A 146 4.97 -23.86 10.29
CA PRO A 146 6.26 -23.65 10.96
C PRO A 146 6.18 -22.58 12.05
N ASP A 147 6.83 -22.82 13.19
CA ASP A 147 6.91 -21.87 14.33
C ASP A 147 7.56 -20.52 13.98
N THR A 148 8.27 -20.45 12.84
CA THR A 148 8.89 -19.21 12.33
C THR A 148 7.88 -18.27 11.67
N MET A 149 6.67 -18.72 11.34
CA MET A 149 5.62 -17.85 10.80
C MET A 149 5.03 -17.01 11.93
N THR A 150 5.08 -15.69 11.75
CA THR A 150 4.51 -14.72 12.70
C THR A 150 3.06 -14.34 12.37
N GLY A 151 2.60 -14.64 11.15
CA GLY A 151 1.20 -14.52 10.76
C GLY A 151 0.31 -15.56 11.45
N LYS A 152 -0.97 -15.26 11.59
CA LYS A 152 -1.97 -16.15 12.19
C LYS A 152 -3.00 -16.53 11.13
N SER A 153 -3.28 -17.82 11.00
CA SER A 153 -4.29 -18.30 10.07
C SER A 153 -5.63 -17.58 10.24
N LEU A 154 -6.26 -17.27 9.11
CA LEU A 154 -7.57 -16.64 9.01
C LEU A 154 -8.69 -17.67 8.96
N LEU A 155 -8.41 -18.98 8.92
CA LEU A 155 -9.48 -19.99 8.84
C LEU A 155 -10.52 -19.87 9.97
N PRO A 156 -10.18 -19.61 11.24
CA PRO A 156 -11.19 -19.39 12.28
C PRO A 156 -12.16 -18.24 11.94
N VAL A 157 -11.64 -17.14 11.40
CA VAL A 157 -12.43 -15.96 10.98
C VAL A 157 -13.26 -16.26 9.73
N LEU A 158 -12.65 -16.94 8.75
CA LEU A 158 -13.29 -17.31 7.48
C LEU A 158 -14.37 -18.39 7.65
N LYS A 159 -14.25 -19.28 8.64
CA LYS A 159 -15.26 -20.33 8.90
C LYS A 159 -16.38 -19.88 9.84
N SER A 160 -16.24 -18.74 10.52
CA SER A 160 -17.29 -18.19 11.38
C SER A 160 -18.54 -17.80 10.58
N ASP A 161 -19.72 -17.89 11.20
CA ASP A 161 -20.98 -17.38 10.64
C ASP A 161 -21.20 -15.87 10.92
N GLN A 162 -20.31 -15.24 11.71
CA GLN A 162 -20.44 -13.83 12.10
C GLN A 162 -19.88 -12.89 11.03
N SER A 163 -20.46 -11.70 10.86
CA SER A 163 -19.90 -10.60 10.05
C SER A 163 -19.41 -9.47 10.97
N GLY A 164 -18.65 -8.52 10.42
CA GLY A 164 -17.98 -7.47 11.20
C GLY A 164 -16.72 -8.00 11.86
N LEU A 165 -16.44 -7.53 13.08
CA LEU A 165 -15.32 -8.01 13.90
C LEU A 165 -15.63 -9.39 14.50
N VAL A 166 -14.99 -10.44 13.98
CA VAL A 166 -15.14 -11.84 14.38
C VAL A 166 -14.17 -12.22 15.48
N ASP A 167 -12.87 -11.96 15.30
CA ASP A 167 -11.84 -12.12 16.33
C ASP A 167 -11.71 -10.78 17.10
N PRO A 168 -12.12 -10.74 18.38
CA PRO A 168 -12.09 -9.50 19.16
C PRO A 168 -10.69 -8.94 19.40
N ASP A 169 -9.63 -9.73 19.15
CA ASP A 169 -8.24 -9.29 19.29
C ASP A 169 -7.67 -8.69 18.00
N ARG A 170 -8.36 -8.82 16.86
CA ARG A 170 -7.94 -8.28 15.55
C ARG A 170 -8.42 -6.85 15.33
N THR A 171 -8.03 -5.94 16.22
CA THR A 171 -8.48 -4.53 16.21
C THR A 171 -7.47 -3.55 15.60
N PHE A 172 -6.30 -4.03 15.20
CA PHE A 172 -5.29 -3.22 14.52
C PHE A 172 -4.36 -4.07 13.64
N VAL A 173 -3.70 -3.41 12.68
CA VAL A 173 -2.54 -3.97 11.97
C VAL A 173 -1.30 -3.11 12.20
N ILE A 174 -0.14 -3.75 12.06
CA ILE A 174 1.15 -3.07 11.90
C ILE A 174 1.63 -3.25 10.47
N THR A 175 2.05 -2.14 9.86
CA THR A 175 2.69 -2.11 8.55
C THR A 175 4.07 -1.46 8.65
N GLY A 176 4.95 -1.78 7.72
CA GLY A 176 6.33 -1.33 7.77
C GLY A 176 6.98 -1.26 6.40
N ARG A 177 7.83 -0.27 6.23
CA ARG A 177 8.69 -0.11 5.06
C ARG A 177 10.11 0.11 5.52
N GLU A 178 11.05 -0.57 4.86
CA GLU A 178 12.48 -0.38 5.07
C GLU A 178 13.11 0.28 3.84
N ARG A 179 13.30 -0.50 2.77
CA ARG A 179 13.88 -0.05 1.49
C ARG A 179 12.91 -0.36 0.36
N HIS A 180 12.92 0.45 -0.70
CA HIS A 180 12.25 0.13 -1.96
C HIS A 180 13.23 0.24 -3.14
N VAL A 181 13.41 1.42 -3.74
CA VAL A 181 14.41 1.57 -4.80
C VAL A 181 15.81 1.68 -4.21
N GLY A 182 16.72 0.83 -4.69
CA GLY A 182 18.06 0.70 -4.14
C GLY A 182 18.88 1.99 -4.19
N THR A 183 18.72 2.74 -5.29
CA THR A 183 19.39 4.02 -5.56
C THR A 183 18.45 5.20 -5.35
N ALA A 184 17.42 5.04 -4.51
CA ALA A 184 16.38 6.05 -4.37
C ALA A 184 16.91 7.40 -3.86
N ARG A 185 17.99 7.36 -3.11
CA ARG A 185 18.54 8.51 -2.40
C ARG A 185 20.04 8.34 -2.15
N GLU A 186 20.70 9.46 -1.84
CA GLU A 186 22.13 9.52 -1.54
C GLU A 186 22.54 8.42 -0.55
N GLY A 187 23.71 7.81 -0.81
CA GLY A 187 24.23 6.71 0.01
C GLY A 187 23.41 5.42 -0.07
N GLN A 188 22.44 5.31 -0.98
CA GLN A 188 21.56 4.13 -1.11
C GLN A 188 20.83 3.78 0.21
N LEU A 189 20.51 4.82 0.98
CA LEU A 189 19.93 4.69 2.31
C LEU A 189 18.42 4.41 2.24
N PRO A 190 17.88 3.65 3.20
CA PRO A 190 16.44 3.41 3.31
C PRO A 190 15.68 4.66 3.79
N TYR A 191 14.36 4.63 3.60
CA TYR A 191 13.40 5.49 4.30
C TYR A 191 12.55 4.63 5.24
N PRO A 192 13.07 4.32 6.44
CA PRO A 192 12.40 3.43 7.40
C PRO A 192 11.14 4.06 8.01
N GLN A 193 10.03 3.34 7.88
CA GLN A 193 8.75 3.70 8.47
C GLN A 193 8.09 2.48 9.13
N ARG A 194 7.36 2.70 10.22
CA ARG A 194 6.46 1.72 10.84
C ARG A 194 5.15 2.40 11.21
N ALA A 195 4.03 1.70 11.08
CA ALA A 195 2.73 2.25 11.40
C ALA A 195 1.88 1.26 12.20
N ILE A 196 0.96 1.80 12.99
CA ILE A 196 -0.15 1.06 13.60
C ILE A 196 -1.46 1.70 13.14
N ARG A 197 -2.34 0.88 12.58
CA ARG A 197 -3.66 1.27 12.07
C ARG A 197 -4.73 0.54 12.88
N THR A 198 -5.52 1.28 13.64
CA THR A 198 -6.72 0.78 14.36
C THR A 198 -7.97 1.03 13.53
N ALA A 199 -9.20 0.92 14.03
CA ALA A 199 -10.41 1.35 13.29
C ALA A 199 -10.47 2.87 13.04
N ASP A 200 -10.07 3.67 14.02
CA ASP A 200 -10.27 5.12 14.02
C ASP A 200 -9.00 5.92 13.68
N PHE A 201 -7.82 5.33 13.87
CA PHE A 201 -6.56 6.06 13.83
C PHE A 201 -5.49 5.37 13.00
N LEU A 202 -4.69 6.19 12.33
CA LEU A 202 -3.42 5.79 11.73
C LEU A 202 -2.28 6.57 12.41
N TYR A 203 -1.35 5.87 13.03
CA TYR A 203 -0.11 6.43 13.55
C TYR A 203 1.08 5.91 12.75
N ILE A 204 1.95 6.80 12.28
CA ILE A 204 3.16 6.47 11.51
C ILE A 204 4.39 7.05 12.25
N HIS A 205 5.42 6.22 12.40
CA HIS A 205 6.74 6.63 12.87
C HIS A 205 7.75 6.59 11.72
N ASN A 206 8.30 7.76 11.38
CA ASN A 206 9.35 7.94 10.39
C ASN A 206 10.71 7.98 11.12
N PHE A 207 11.53 6.94 10.99
CA PHE A 207 12.79 6.83 11.73
C PHE A 207 13.91 7.75 11.19
N ALA A 208 13.76 8.26 9.97
CA ALA A 208 14.72 9.16 9.31
C ALA A 208 14.01 10.35 8.64
N PRO A 209 13.41 11.28 9.42
CA PRO A 209 12.60 12.39 8.91
C PRO A 209 13.42 13.43 8.12
N ASP A 210 14.75 13.41 8.26
CA ASP A 210 15.69 14.24 7.50
C ASP A 210 15.88 13.77 6.04
N ARG A 211 15.47 12.54 5.72
CA ARG A 211 15.51 11.96 4.38
C ARG A 211 14.22 12.22 3.61
N TRP A 212 14.32 12.30 2.29
CA TRP A 212 13.14 12.40 1.42
C TRP A 212 12.37 11.09 1.43
N PRO A 213 11.05 11.03 1.69
CA PRO A 213 10.29 9.77 1.75
C PRO A 213 10.14 9.07 0.40
N MET A 214 10.08 9.85 -0.68
CA MET A 214 9.89 9.36 -2.06
C MET A 214 11.18 9.30 -2.89
N GLY A 215 12.32 9.56 -2.27
CA GLY A 215 13.65 9.53 -2.88
C GLY A 215 14.11 10.93 -3.22
N ASP A 216 15.34 11.05 -3.71
CA ASP A 216 15.94 12.37 -3.91
C ASP A 216 15.14 13.20 -4.92
N PRO A 217 14.93 14.49 -4.62
CA PRO A 217 14.12 15.38 -5.44
C PRO A 217 14.84 15.79 -6.73
N GLN A 218 16.16 15.57 -6.84
CA GLN A 218 16.97 16.00 -7.98
C GLN A 218 16.83 17.51 -8.27
N GLY A 219 16.76 18.33 -7.21
CA GLY A 219 16.59 19.79 -7.29
C GLY A 219 15.14 20.27 -7.35
N LEU A 220 14.16 19.35 -7.43
CA LEU A 220 12.73 19.70 -7.47
C LEU A 220 12.15 20.08 -6.10
N ASP A 221 12.96 20.07 -5.04
CA ASP A 221 12.66 20.70 -3.76
C ASP A 221 12.65 22.23 -3.86
N ASP A 222 13.29 22.79 -4.89
CA ASP A 222 13.01 24.14 -5.37
C ASP A 222 11.78 24.11 -6.30
N LEU A 223 10.69 24.76 -5.87
CA LEU A 223 9.44 24.86 -6.62
C LEU A 223 9.61 25.52 -7.99
N HIS A 224 10.65 26.34 -8.18
CA HIS A 224 10.91 27.09 -9.41
C HIS A 224 12.04 26.52 -10.26
N ALA A 225 12.69 25.43 -9.83
CA ALA A 225 13.69 24.74 -10.65
C ALA A 225 13.08 24.21 -11.96
N GLU A 226 13.90 24.10 -13.00
CA GLU A 226 13.47 23.47 -14.25
C GLU A 226 13.21 21.98 -13.99
N ALA A 227 12.01 21.51 -14.35
CA ALA A 227 11.63 20.12 -14.21
C ALA A 227 11.99 19.31 -15.47
N PRO A 228 12.22 17.99 -15.34
CA PRO A 228 12.27 17.11 -16.49
C PRO A 228 10.99 17.17 -17.34
N SER A 229 11.07 16.70 -18.58
CA SER A 229 9.93 16.75 -19.49
C SER A 229 8.74 15.91 -18.99
N ALA A 230 7.53 16.26 -19.41
CA ALA A 230 6.33 15.49 -19.09
C ALA A 230 6.43 14.02 -19.55
N GLU A 231 7.08 13.78 -20.69
CA GLU A 231 7.33 12.44 -21.22
C GLU A 231 8.27 11.66 -20.28
N ASP A 232 9.36 12.28 -19.83
CA ASP A 232 10.30 11.63 -18.93
C ASP A 232 9.66 11.31 -17.58
N LEU A 233 8.90 12.24 -16.98
CA LEU A 233 8.23 12.02 -15.70
C LEU A 233 7.13 10.96 -15.77
N THR A 234 6.52 10.79 -16.94
CA THR A 234 5.48 9.77 -17.19
C THR A 234 6.09 8.39 -17.47
N GLY A 235 7.27 8.34 -18.12
CA GLY A 235 7.86 7.09 -18.60
C GLY A 235 9.08 6.57 -17.83
N LYS A 236 9.74 7.39 -16.99
CA LYS A 236 11.03 7.05 -16.36
C LYS A 236 11.00 7.23 -14.84
N THR A 237 10.78 6.14 -14.10
CA THR A 237 10.60 6.16 -12.64
C THR A 237 11.74 6.86 -11.89
N PHE A 238 13.00 6.60 -12.27
CA PHE A 238 14.17 7.00 -11.48
C PHE A 238 14.66 8.44 -11.69
N ILE A 239 13.97 9.26 -12.50
CA ILE A 239 14.47 10.60 -12.83
C ILE A 239 14.38 11.62 -11.69
N ALA A 240 13.39 11.46 -10.81
CA ALA A 240 13.21 12.22 -9.58
C ALA A 240 12.19 11.48 -8.71
N TYR A 241 12.29 11.58 -7.39
CA TYR A 241 11.41 10.84 -6.47
C TYR A 241 11.24 9.36 -6.87
N PRO A 242 12.35 8.60 -6.97
CA PRO A 242 12.40 7.25 -7.53
C PRO A 242 11.56 6.20 -6.80
N ASP A 243 11.16 6.41 -5.54
CA ASP A 243 10.27 5.47 -4.85
C ASP A 243 8.80 5.61 -5.25
N MET A 244 8.47 6.60 -6.09
CA MET A 244 7.17 6.72 -6.73
C MET A 244 7.30 6.37 -8.22
N ASP A 245 6.57 5.35 -8.65
CA ASP A 245 6.53 4.93 -10.06
C ASP A 245 6.20 6.11 -10.99
N ALA A 246 6.78 6.11 -12.20
CA ALA A 246 6.44 7.09 -13.22
C ALA A 246 4.96 7.00 -13.60
N SER A 247 4.33 8.16 -13.78
CA SER A 247 2.90 8.26 -14.09
C SER A 247 2.53 9.64 -14.62
N PRO A 248 1.38 9.76 -15.32
CA PRO A 248 0.77 11.05 -15.62
C PRO A 248 0.54 11.88 -14.35
N THR A 249 0.10 11.26 -13.25
CA THR A 249 -0.07 11.96 -11.96
C THR A 249 1.25 12.51 -11.41
N LYS A 250 2.33 11.73 -11.40
CA LYS A 250 3.67 12.19 -10.97
C LYS A 250 4.13 13.38 -11.81
N SER A 251 3.95 13.27 -13.12
CA SER A 251 4.26 14.32 -14.09
C SER A 251 3.49 15.61 -13.79
N TYR A 252 2.16 15.52 -13.65
CA TYR A 252 1.31 16.67 -13.32
C TYR A 252 1.74 17.33 -12.01
N MET A 253 1.87 16.55 -10.93
CA MET A 253 2.24 17.08 -9.61
C MET A 253 3.57 17.83 -9.64
N ILE A 254 4.58 17.32 -10.35
CA ILE A 254 5.90 17.95 -10.44
C ILE A 254 5.87 19.21 -11.32
N LEU A 255 5.21 19.16 -12.48
CA LEU A 255 5.18 20.29 -13.42
C LEU A 255 4.37 21.47 -12.88
N HIS A 256 3.34 21.19 -12.08
CA HIS A 256 2.45 22.20 -11.51
C HIS A 256 2.79 22.55 -10.05
N ARG A 257 3.91 22.06 -9.49
CA ARG A 257 4.24 22.19 -8.05
C ARG A 257 4.35 23.62 -7.50
N ALA A 258 4.54 24.62 -8.37
CA ALA A 258 4.57 26.04 -7.97
C ALA A 258 3.19 26.73 -8.05
N GLU A 259 2.17 26.02 -8.54
CA GLU A 259 0.80 26.54 -8.63
C GLU A 259 0.13 26.48 -7.27
N GLN A 260 -0.63 27.52 -6.92
CA GLN A 260 -1.15 27.72 -5.57
C GLN A 260 -2.05 26.57 -5.09
N ASP A 261 -2.82 25.96 -6.00
CA ASP A 261 -3.76 24.87 -5.75
C ASP A 261 -3.11 23.48 -5.76
N VAL A 262 -1.85 23.37 -6.22
CA VAL A 262 -1.10 22.10 -6.28
C VAL A 262 0.03 22.06 -5.26
N GLN A 263 0.61 23.20 -4.89
CA GLN A 263 1.80 23.27 -4.04
C GLN A 263 1.63 22.52 -2.70
N GLU A 264 0.49 22.70 -2.01
CA GLU A 264 0.22 22.01 -0.75
C GLU A 264 0.10 20.49 -0.95
N LEU A 265 -0.56 20.06 -2.02
CA LEU A 265 -0.72 18.65 -2.36
C LEU A 265 0.62 18.02 -2.78
N PHE A 266 1.49 18.79 -3.43
CA PHE A 266 2.85 18.40 -3.75
C PHE A 266 3.68 18.18 -2.48
N GLU A 267 3.64 19.10 -1.51
CA GLU A 267 4.34 18.92 -0.24
C GLU A 267 3.83 17.68 0.52
N ILE A 268 2.51 17.47 0.53
CA ILE A 268 1.87 16.27 1.12
C ILE A 268 2.37 14.96 0.48
N GLY A 269 2.60 14.96 -0.84
CA GLY A 269 3.03 13.78 -1.59
C GLY A 269 4.53 13.52 -1.56
N PHE A 270 5.33 14.58 -1.70
CA PHE A 270 6.75 14.52 -2.04
C PHE A 270 7.67 15.14 -0.97
N GLY A 271 7.13 15.99 -0.11
CA GLY A 271 7.84 16.70 0.95
C GLY A 271 8.41 15.80 2.04
N LYS A 272 9.26 16.36 2.89
CA LYS A 272 9.78 15.64 4.06
C LYS A 272 8.68 15.52 5.11
N ARG A 273 8.70 14.42 5.87
CA ARG A 273 7.68 14.12 6.89
C ARG A 273 8.28 14.26 8.29
N PRO A 274 7.48 14.71 9.26
CA PRO A 274 7.92 14.73 10.66
C PRO A 274 8.16 13.31 11.17
N GLN A 275 8.84 13.19 12.31
CA GLN A 275 9.12 11.89 12.93
C GLN A 275 7.84 11.10 13.27
N GLU A 276 6.78 11.80 13.69
CA GLU A 276 5.50 11.21 14.06
C GLU A 276 4.38 11.82 13.24
N GLU A 277 3.50 10.96 12.74
CA GLU A 277 2.25 11.34 12.10
C GLU A 277 1.10 10.62 12.80
N LEU A 278 0.00 11.34 13.03
CA LEU A 278 -1.24 10.79 13.57
C LEU A 278 -2.40 11.38 12.77
N TYR A 279 -3.35 10.53 12.39
CA TYR A 279 -4.55 10.91 11.66
C TYR A 279 -5.79 10.30 12.32
N ASP A 280 -6.84 11.11 12.51
CA ASP A 280 -8.17 10.67 12.99
C ASP A 280 -9.10 10.46 11.80
N LEU A 281 -9.33 9.21 11.46
CA LEU A 281 -9.94 8.79 10.19
C LEU A 281 -11.45 8.91 10.19
N ARG A 282 -12.04 9.17 11.35
CA ARG A 282 -13.46 9.47 11.49
C ARG A 282 -13.81 10.84 10.92
N VAL A 283 -12.85 11.76 10.93
CA VAL A 283 -13.02 13.15 10.48
C VAL A 283 -12.11 13.53 9.32
N ASP A 284 -11.00 12.79 9.13
CA ASP A 284 -10.03 13.01 8.05
C ASP A 284 -9.67 11.68 7.34
N PRO A 285 -10.60 11.11 6.55
CA PRO A 285 -10.39 9.85 5.86
C PRO A 285 -9.32 9.91 4.76
N HIS A 286 -8.86 11.12 4.40
CA HIS A 286 -7.83 11.34 3.40
C HIS A 286 -6.48 11.71 4.03
N TYR A 287 -6.34 11.65 5.36
CA TYR A 287 -5.08 11.87 6.06
C TYR A 287 -4.45 13.25 5.74
N MET A 288 -5.26 14.27 5.54
CA MET A 288 -4.82 15.61 5.13
C MET A 288 -4.15 16.38 6.27
N ASN A 289 -4.57 16.13 7.51
CA ASN A 289 -4.17 16.90 8.69
C ASN A 289 -3.43 16.01 9.68
N ASN A 290 -2.10 16.16 9.76
CA ASN A 290 -1.32 15.48 10.79
C ASN A 290 -1.57 16.14 12.16
N ILE A 291 -2.28 15.43 13.03
CA ILE A 291 -2.68 15.88 14.39
C ILE A 291 -1.71 15.39 15.48
N ALA A 292 -0.53 14.85 15.14
CA ALA A 292 0.43 14.36 16.12
C ALA A 292 0.93 15.43 17.12
N ALA A 293 0.92 16.70 16.71
CA ALA A 293 1.31 17.82 17.57
C ALA A 293 0.15 18.40 18.39
N ASP A 294 -1.08 17.91 18.19
CA ASP A 294 -2.27 18.41 18.88
C ASP A 294 -2.32 17.87 20.33
N PRO A 295 -2.34 18.74 21.36
CA PRO A 295 -2.45 18.32 22.75
C PRO A 295 -3.70 17.49 23.08
N GLU A 296 -4.81 17.68 22.37
CA GLU A 296 -6.04 16.90 22.58
C GLU A 296 -5.86 15.43 22.20
N TYR A 297 -5.00 15.16 21.21
CA TYR A 297 -4.70 13.82 20.72
C TYR A 297 -3.43 13.20 21.34
N ASP A 298 -2.73 13.91 22.22
CA ASP A 298 -1.51 13.40 22.87
C ASP A 298 -1.70 12.07 23.64
N PRO A 299 -2.83 11.82 24.34
CA PRO A 299 -3.06 10.52 24.98
C PRO A 299 -3.09 9.35 23.98
N ILE A 300 -3.86 9.47 22.89
CA ILE A 300 -3.98 8.41 21.88
C ILE A 300 -2.68 8.26 21.08
N ARG A 301 -1.98 9.36 20.77
CA ARG A 301 -0.66 9.31 20.14
C ARG A 301 0.33 8.51 20.98
N LYS A 302 0.42 8.79 22.28
CA LYS A 302 1.33 8.08 23.20
C LYS A 302 0.98 6.62 23.34
N GLU A 303 -0.30 6.28 23.40
CA GLU A 303 -0.79 4.91 23.44
C GLU A 303 -0.33 4.14 22.19
N LEU A 304 -0.67 4.64 20.99
CA LEU A 304 -0.33 3.99 19.72
C LEU A 304 1.19 3.90 19.52
N SER A 305 1.94 4.96 19.85
CA SER A 305 3.40 4.97 19.79
C SER A 305 4.01 3.95 20.74
N THR A 306 3.53 3.87 21.99
CA THR A 306 4.01 2.89 22.98
C THR A 306 3.73 1.46 22.51
N THR A 307 2.51 1.19 22.06
CA THR A 307 2.10 -0.12 21.56
C THR A 307 2.92 -0.55 20.35
N LEU A 308 3.09 0.33 19.36
CA LEU A 308 3.94 0.06 18.19
C LEU A 308 5.37 -0.26 18.61
N MET A 309 5.98 0.58 19.45
CA MET A 309 7.37 0.37 19.89
C MET A 309 7.55 -0.88 20.75
N GLN A 310 6.53 -1.29 21.51
CA GLN A 310 6.54 -2.55 22.24
C GLN A 310 6.54 -3.74 21.28
N ILE A 311 5.60 -3.78 20.33
CA ILE A 311 5.46 -4.90 19.39
C ILE A 311 6.72 -5.03 18.53
N LEU A 312 7.27 -3.92 18.04
CA LEU A 312 8.51 -3.93 17.27
C LEU A 312 9.70 -4.50 18.07
N ARG A 313 9.80 -4.23 19.38
CA ARG A 313 10.85 -4.84 20.23
C ARG A 313 10.61 -6.32 20.46
N GLU A 314 9.36 -6.73 20.70
CA GLU A 314 9.00 -8.15 20.86
C GLU A 314 9.31 -8.96 19.59
N GLN A 315 9.12 -8.35 18.41
CA GLN A 315 9.46 -8.93 17.11
C GLN A 315 10.94 -8.74 16.73
N SER A 316 11.77 -8.21 17.63
CA SER A 316 13.20 -7.98 17.40
C SER A 316 13.49 -7.14 16.14
N ASP A 317 12.68 -6.11 15.87
CA ASP A 317 12.90 -5.21 14.74
C ASP A 317 14.29 -4.55 14.87
N PRO A 318 15.20 -4.73 13.88
CA PRO A 318 16.55 -4.17 13.92
C PRO A 318 16.61 -2.67 14.15
N ARG A 319 15.56 -1.91 13.80
CA ARG A 319 15.49 -0.47 14.05
C ARG A 319 15.44 -0.11 15.54
N LEU A 320 14.99 -1.03 16.40
CA LEU A 320 14.88 -0.82 17.84
C LEU A 320 15.88 -1.62 18.67
N VAL A 321 16.36 -2.76 18.17
CA VAL A 321 17.21 -3.67 18.95
C VAL A 321 18.70 -3.62 18.58
N GLU A 322 19.06 -2.92 17.49
CA GLU A 322 20.44 -2.77 17.04
C GLU A 322 20.90 -1.32 17.02
N SER A 323 22.15 -1.09 17.45
CA SER A 323 22.80 0.22 17.38
C SER A 323 24.29 0.04 17.05
N PRO A 324 24.73 0.36 15.81
CA PRO A 324 23.92 0.87 14.71
C PRO A 324 22.99 -0.19 14.11
N CYS A 325 21.89 0.24 13.51
CA CYS A 325 20.95 -0.65 12.82
C CYS A 325 21.60 -1.25 11.56
N ARG A 326 21.53 -2.57 11.36
CA ARG A 326 22.11 -3.22 10.17
C ARG A 326 21.62 -2.67 8.83
N PHE A 327 20.39 -2.15 8.78
CA PHE A 327 19.79 -1.59 7.57
C PHE A 327 20.33 -0.22 7.15
N GLU A 328 21.25 0.36 7.93
CA GLU A 328 21.95 1.61 7.59
C GLU A 328 23.30 1.36 6.90
N HIS A 329 23.71 0.10 6.73
CA HIS A 329 25.06 -0.26 6.29
C HIS A 329 25.07 -1.46 5.33
N ALA A 330 26.20 -1.66 4.65
CA ALA A 330 26.42 -2.83 3.80
C ALA A 330 26.33 -4.13 4.63
N PRO A 331 25.79 -5.24 4.07
CA PRO A 331 25.31 -5.39 2.69
C PRO A 331 23.83 -5.00 2.49
N TYR A 332 23.15 -4.45 3.50
CA TYR A 332 21.71 -4.16 3.44
C TYR A 332 21.39 -2.80 2.80
N ALA A 333 22.26 -1.81 3.00
CA ALA A 333 22.23 -0.48 2.40
C ALA A 333 23.65 -0.04 1.99
N GLY A 334 23.76 1.10 1.32
CA GLY A 334 25.04 1.53 0.76
C GLY A 334 25.35 0.90 -0.61
N PRO A 335 26.37 1.42 -1.30
CA PRO A 335 26.86 0.81 -2.53
C PRO A 335 27.37 -0.61 -2.26
N VAL A 336 27.18 -1.49 -3.24
CA VAL A 336 27.83 -2.80 -3.24
C VAL A 336 29.32 -2.55 -3.47
N GLU A 337 30.16 -2.92 -2.50
CA GLU A 337 31.61 -2.94 -2.69
C GLU A 337 31.96 -4.12 -3.61
N ASP A 338 32.73 -3.85 -4.68
CA ASP A 338 33.17 -4.83 -5.68
C ASP A 338 34.13 -5.90 -5.12
#